data_AF-A0A7J9QZ02-F1
#
_entry.id   AF-A0A7J9QZ02-F1
#
_cell.length_a   1.000
_cell.length_b   1.000
_cell.length_c   1.000
_cell.angle_alpha   90.00
_cell.angle_beta   90.00
_cell.angle_gamma   90.00
#
_symmetry.space_group_name_H-M   'P 1'
#
loop_
_entity.id
_entity.type
_entity.pdbx_description
1 polymer ?
#
loop_
_entity_poly.entity_id
_entity_poly.type
_entity_poly.pdbx_seq_one_letter_code
_entity_poly.pdbx_strand_id
1 'polypeptide(L)'
;MSEPNYAGNIIVVLANLPDFLRTPILKKRMVEFFAMSDPEKKQLINNALEAGPAIPFPNFSKLFKTWLEILTTLPEDQRTGLFAAYINEITQSPQKLIAFNLDGILEIFLTLDSQQQEIISQSVRKIINSFDDETKRRLLVIIPDNAQKYMKI
;
A
#
# COMPACT_ATOMS: atom_id res chain seq x y z
N MET A 1 -28.25 -5.76 4.48
CA MET A 1 -27.90 -5.03 3.24
C MET A 1 -26.54 -4.42 3.48
N SER A 2 -25.52 -4.82 2.73
CA SER A 2 -24.16 -4.28 2.85
C SER A 2 -24.15 -2.83 2.37
N GLU A 3 -23.59 -1.92 3.17
CA GLU A 3 -23.39 -0.52 2.79
C GLU A 3 -22.62 -0.44 1.46
N PRO A 4 -22.90 0.54 0.58
CA PRO A 4 -22.15 0.70 -0.65
C PRO A 4 -20.67 0.94 -0.32
N ASN A 5 -19.77 0.17 -0.94
CA ASN A 5 -18.33 0.35 -0.77
C ASN A 5 -17.87 1.61 -1.53
N TYR A 6 -18.19 2.79 -0.98
CA TYR A 6 -17.89 4.09 -1.59
C TYR A 6 -16.38 4.31 -1.76
N ALA A 7 -15.55 3.79 -0.85
CA ALA A 7 -14.10 3.92 -0.97
C ALA A 7 -13.53 3.02 -2.07
N GLY A 8 -14.05 1.81 -2.25
CA GLY A 8 -13.70 0.94 -3.38
C GLY A 8 -14.02 1.61 -4.72
N ASN A 9 -15.19 2.23 -4.83
CA ASN A 9 -15.58 3.01 -6.01
C ASN A 9 -14.59 4.17 -6.28
N ILE A 10 -14.08 4.83 -5.25
CA ILE A 10 -13.10 5.92 -5.39
C ILE A 10 -11.75 5.38 -5.89
N ILE A 11 -11.27 4.25 -5.38
CA ILE A 11 -9.97 3.69 -5.79
C ILE A 11 -10.01 3.21 -7.25
N VAL A 12 -11.13 2.60 -7.66
CA VAL A 12 -11.37 2.24 -9.06
C VAL A 12 -11.41 3.49 -9.95
N VAL A 13 -12.06 4.57 -9.52
CA VAL A 13 -12.06 5.84 -10.26
C VAL A 13 -10.63 6.39 -10.37
N LEU A 14 -9.88 6.44 -9.27
CA LEU A 14 -8.49 6.93 -9.26
C LEU A 14 -7.59 6.13 -10.21
N ALA A 15 -7.78 4.81 -10.32
CA ALA A 15 -7.00 3.97 -11.22
C ALA A 15 -7.17 4.31 -12.71
N ASN A 16 -8.31 4.90 -13.07
CA ASN A 16 -8.64 5.26 -14.45
C ASN A 16 -8.36 6.73 -14.78
N LEU A 17 -7.94 7.55 -13.80
CA LEU A 17 -7.62 8.96 -14.04
C LEU A 17 -6.24 9.13 -14.71
N PRO A 18 -6.09 10.16 -15.55
CA PRO A 18 -4.78 10.63 -15.99
C PRO A 18 -3.87 11.05 -14.82
N ASP A 19 -2.56 10.88 -14.98
CA ASP A 19 -1.57 11.12 -13.92
C ASP A 19 -1.67 12.51 -13.29
N PHE A 20 -1.83 13.55 -14.11
CA PHE A 20 -1.91 14.94 -13.65
C PHE A 20 -3.12 15.22 -12.74
N LEU A 21 -4.19 14.43 -12.86
CA LEU A 21 -5.36 14.49 -11.95
C LEU A 21 -5.19 13.55 -10.78
N ARG A 22 -4.68 12.34 -11.03
CA ARG A 22 -4.54 11.30 -10.01
C ARG A 22 -3.62 11.73 -8.88
N THR A 23 -2.45 12.28 -9.21
CA THR A 23 -1.41 12.63 -8.22
C THR A 23 -1.90 13.59 -7.13
N PRO A 24 -2.45 14.79 -7.46
CA PRO A 24 -2.91 15.72 -6.43
C PRO A 24 -4.09 15.17 -5.61
N ILE A 25 -5.01 14.43 -6.23
CA ILE A 25 -6.17 13.83 -5.53
C ILE A 25 -5.70 12.75 -4.56
N LEU A 26 -4.83 11.84 -5.01
CA LEU A 26 -4.32 10.76 -4.18
C LEU A 26 -3.48 11.31 -3.01
N LYS A 27 -2.63 12.31 -3.28
CA LYS A 27 -1.84 12.98 -2.22
C LYS A 27 -2.75 13.61 -1.17
N LYS A 28 -3.79 14.32 -1.58
CA LYS A 28 -4.78 14.90 -0.65
C LYS A 28 -5.42 13.82 0.23
N ARG A 29 -5.87 12.70 -0.36
CA ARG A 29 -6.46 11.58 0.39
C ARG A 29 -5.49 10.93 1.38
N MET A 30 -4.23 10.78 0.98
CA MET A 30 -3.18 10.23 1.86
C MET A 30 -2.88 11.14 3.05
N VAL A 31 -2.97 12.45 2.89
CA VAL A 31 -2.82 13.40 4.00
C VAL A 31 -4.07 13.40 4.89
N GLU A 32 -5.27 13.40 4.30
CA GLU A 32 -6.55 13.34 5.02
C GLU A 32 -6.67 12.10 5.89
N PHE A 33 -6.06 10.98 5.48
CA PHE A 33 -5.98 9.75 6.28
C PHE A 33 -5.53 10.00 7.73
N PHE A 34 -4.60 10.94 7.96
CA PHE A 34 -4.09 11.21 9.30
C PHE A 34 -5.06 12.00 10.19
N ALA A 35 -6.03 12.68 9.60
CA ALA A 35 -7.08 13.40 10.32
C ALA A 35 -8.30 12.52 10.64
N MET A 36 -8.37 11.29 10.10
CA MET A 36 -9.46 10.35 10.34
C MET A 36 -9.33 9.65 11.70
N SER A 37 -10.47 9.22 12.24
CA SER A 37 -10.53 8.31 13.39
C SER A 37 -10.03 6.91 13.03
N ASP A 38 -9.65 6.12 14.04
CA ASP A 38 -9.12 4.76 13.81
C ASP A 38 -10.11 3.83 13.11
N PRO A 39 -11.43 3.83 13.42
CA PRO A 39 -12.42 3.05 12.66
C PRO A 39 -12.47 3.45 11.18
N GLU A 40 -12.44 4.75 10.88
CA GLU A 40 -12.46 5.26 9.50
C GLU A 40 -11.19 4.87 8.74
N LYS A 41 -10.02 4.99 9.38
CA LYS A 41 -8.75 4.53 8.81
C LYS A 41 -8.82 3.04 8.47
N LYS A 42 -9.27 2.22 9.43
CA LYS A 42 -9.40 0.77 9.22
C LYS A 42 -10.36 0.46 8.08
N GLN A 43 -11.51 1.12 8.02
CA GLN A 43 -12.47 0.93 6.92
C GLN A 43 -11.87 1.33 5.57
N LEU A 44 -11.13 2.44 5.50
CA LEU A 44 -10.48 2.89 4.27
C LEU A 44 -9.45 1.87 3.77
N ILE A 45 -8.58 1.37 4.65
CA ILE A 45 -7.57 0.36 4.29
C ILE A 45 -8.23 -0.93 3.81
N ASN A 46 -9.28 -1.39 4.50
CA ASN A 46 -10.03 -2.58 4.11
C ASN A 46 -10.65 -2.44 2.72
N ASN A 47 -11.32 -1.32 2.46
CA ASN A 47 -11.90 -1.05 1.16
C ASN A 47 -10.84 -0.97 0.05
N ALA A 48 -9.64 -0.47 0.36
CA ALA A 48 -8.53 -0.46 -0.59
C ALA A 48 -8.00 -1.84 -0.92
N LEU A 49 -7.82 -2.69 0.10
CA LEU A 49 -7.38 -4.07 -0.09
C LEU A 49 -8.42 -4.92 -0.83
N GLU A 50 -9.71 -4.64 -0.65
CA GLU A 50 -10.78 -5.30 -1.40
C GLU A 50 -10.88 -4.85 -2.85
N ALA A 51 -10.72 -3.55 -3.11
CA ALA A 51 -10.86 -2.99 -4.45
C ALA A 51 -9.63 -3.23 -5.34
N GLY A 52 -8.43 -3.29 -4.76
CA GLY A 52 -7.17 -3.44 -5.49
C GLY A 52 -7.16 -4.57 -6.52
N PRO A 53 -7.49 -5.82 -6.15
CA PRO A 53 -7.49 -6.96 -7.07
C PRO A 53 -8.55 -6.89 -8.17
N ALA A 54 -9.63 -6.13 -7.98
CA ALA A 54 -10.70 -5.98 -8.97
C ALA A 54 -10.31 -5.00 -10.10
N ILE A 55 -9.25 -4.22 -9.92
CA ILE A 55 -8.77 -3.26 -10.92
C ILE A 55 -7.92 -4.00 -11.97
N PRO A 56 -8.15 -3.76 -13.28
CA PRO A 56 -7.28 -4.31 -14.32
C PRO A 56 -5.80 -3.98 -14.04
N PHE A 57 -4.94 -5.00 -14.09
CA PHE A 57 -3.55 -4.87 -13.64
C PHE A 57 -2.79 -3.67 -14.25
N PRO A 58 -2.94 -3.30 -15.55
CA PRO A 58 -2.30 -2.10 -16.09
C PRO A 58 -2.71 -0.79 -15.39
N ASN A 59 -3.97 -0.68 -14.95
CA ASN A 59 -4.47 0.51 -14.26
C ASN A 59 -4.09 0.49 -12.79
N PHE A 60 -4.12 -0.69 -12.15
CA PHE A 60 -3.59 -0.90 -10.81
C PHE A 60 -2.11 -0.55 -10.75
N SER A 61 -1.31 -1.01 -11.72
CA SER A 61 0.13 -0.75 -11.81
C SER A 61 0.43 0.74 -11.82
N LYS A 62 -0.27 1.49 -12.67
CA LYS A 62 -0.18 2.95 -12.71
C LYS A 62 -0.58 3.58 -11.38
N LEU A 63 -1.71 3.18 -10.78
CA LEU A 63 -2.19 3.73 -9.51
C LEU A 63 -1.20 3.48 -8.37
N PHE A 64 -0.72 2.25 -8.26
CA PHE A 64 0.19 1.82 -7.22
C PHE A 64 1.55 2.50 -7.35
N LYS A 65 2.06 2.67 -8.59
CA LYS A 65 3.27 3.46 -8.84
C LYS A 65 3.11 4.90 -8.34
N THR A 66 2.03 5.59 -8.72
CA THR A 66 1.76 6.95 -8.24
C THR A 66 1.63 7.01 -6.71
N TRP A 67 1.03 6.00 -6.09
CA TRP A 67 0.94 5.90 -4.63
C TRP A 67 2.33 5.82 -3.99
N LEU A 68 3.23 4.98 -4.50
CA LEU A 68 4.60 4.86 -4.02
C LEU A 68 5.40 6.16 -4.22
N GLU A 69 5.29 6.78 -5.40
CA GLU A 69 5.97 8.05 -5.70
C GLU A 69 5.51 9.15 -4.73
N ILE A 70 4.21 9.25 -4.44
CA ILE A 70 3.71 10.24 -3.46
C ILE A 70 4.26 9.97 -2.07
N LEU A 71 4.29 8.70 -1.62
CA LEU A 71 4.84 8.35 -0.29
C LEU A 71 6.28 8.83 -0.10
N THR A 72 7.10 8.75 -1.14
CA THR A 72 8.49 9.24 -1.05
C THR A 72 8.59 10.75 -0.83
N THR A 73 7.53 11.51 -1.10
CA THR A 73 7.45 12.95 -0.85
C THR A 73 6.83 13.31 0.50
N LEU A 74 6.28 12.33 1.23
CA LEU A 74 5.68 12.56 2.54
C LEU A 74 6.73 12.51 3.66
N PRO A 75 6.50 13.21 4.79
CA PRO A 75 7.25 13.03 6.02
C PRO A 75 7.35 11.56 6.44
N GLU A 76 8.46 11.18 7.09
CA GLU A 76 8.73 9.78 7.44
C GLU A 76 7.67 9.17 8.35
N ASP A 77 7.16 9.93 9.33
CA ASP A 77 6.10 9.52 10.24
C ASP A 77 4.81 9.20 9.47
N GLN A 78 4.43 10.05 8.52
CA GLN A 78 3.26 9.81 7.66
C GLN A 78 3.50 8.61 6.73
N ARG A 79 4.66 8.53 6.07
CA ARG A 79 4.99 7.40 5.19
C ARG A 79 4.94 6.07 5.96
N THR A 80 5.55 6.03 7.14
CA THR A 80 5.57 4.85 8.01
C THR A 80 4.17 4.51 8.51
N GLY A 81 3.38 5.51 8.92
CA GLY A 81 2.00 5.30 9.39
C GLY A 81 1.08 4.70 8.32
N LEU A 82 1.18 5.16 7.07
CA LEU A 82 0.39 4.60 5.96
C LEU A 82 0.79 3.15 5.66
N PHE A 83 2.09 2.86 5.52
CA PHE A 83 2.53 1.48 5.32
C PHE A 83 2.13 0.57 6.49
N ALA A 84 2.30 1.02 7.73
CA ALA A 84 1.95 0.25 8.90
C ALA A 84 0.45 -0.08 8.94
N ALA A 85 -0.41 0.85 8.54
CA ALA A 85 -1.86 0.60 8.47
C ALA A 85 -2.20 -0.55 7.51
N TYR A 86 -1.60 -0.59 6.31
CA TYR A 86 -1.76 -1.71 5.38
C TYR A 86 -1.16 -3.01 5.91
N ILE A 87 0.08 -2.97 6.40
CA ILE A 87 0.80 -4.17 6.86
C ILE A 87 0.10 -4.80 8.09
N ASN A 88 -0.41 -3.97 9.01
CA ASN A 88 -1.18 -4.45 10.17
C ASN A 88 -2.45 -5.19 9.74
N GLU A 89 -3.20 -4.64 8.78
CA GLU A 89 -4.43 -5.27 8.29
C GLU A 89 -4.13 -6.57 7.52
N ILE A 90 -3.06 -6.57 6.71
CA ILE A 90 -2.57 -7.78 6.03
C ILE A 90 -2.14 -8.85 7.03
N THR A 91 -1.46 -8.47 8.12
CA THR A 91 -1.00 -9.45 9.10
C THR A 91 -2.17 -10.08 9.87
N GLN A 92 -3.24 -9.33 10.09
CA GLN A 92 -4.49 -9.84 10.69
C GLN A 92 -5.32 -10.66 9.71
N SER A 93 -5.24 -10.38 8.41
CA SER A 93 -5.98 -11.06 7.35
C SER A 93 -5.10 -11.37 6.13
N PRO A 94 -4.13 -12.30 6.22
CA PRO A 94 -3.18 -12.61 5.14
C PRO A 94 -3.85 -12.99 3.82
N GLN A 95 -5.03 -13.61 3.89
CA GLN A 95 -5.83 -14.02 2.74
C GLN A 95 -6.16 -12.86 1.78
N LYS A 96 -6.15 -11.60 2.26
CA LYS A 96 -6.36 -10.43 1.41
C LYS A 96 -5.29 -10.28 0.34
N LEU A 97 -4.09 -10.82 0.54
CA LEU A 97 -3.01 -10.80 -0.45
C LEU A 97 -3.10 -11.91 -1.50
N ILE A 98 -3.90 -12.96 -1.28
CA ILE A 98 -4.02 -14.09 -2.22
C ILE A 98 -4.51 -13.61 -3.60
N ALA A 99 -5.39 -12.62 -3.62
CA ALA A 99 -5.94 -12.07 -4.86
C ALA A 99 -4.99 -11.08 -5.56
N PHE A 100 -3.89 -10.68 -4.92
CA PHE A 100 -2.92 -9.76 -5.51
C PHE A 100 -1.83 -10.50 -6.28
N ASN A 101 -1.43 -9.94 -7.42
CA ASN A 101 -0.21 -10.32 -8.12
C ASN A 101 1.01 -9.72 -7.38
N LEU A 102 1.57 -10.44 -6.41
CA LEU A 102 2.70 -9.98 -5.59
C LEU A 102 3.99 -9.77 -6.43
N ASP A 103 4.23 -10.61 -7.43
CA ASP A 103 5.36 -10.43 -8.34
C ASP A 103 5.19 -9.14 -9.16
N GLY A 104 3.99 -8.90 -9.66
CA GLY A 104 3.66 -7.65 -10.36
C GLY A 104 3.79 -6.41 -9.46
N ILE A 105 3.45 -6.52 -8.18
CA ILE A 105 3.67 -5.44 -7.19
C ILE A 105 5.16 -5.16 -7.01
N LEU A 106 5.99 -6.21 -6.91
CA LEU A 106 7.44 -6.07 -6.81
C LEU A 106 8.01 -5.43 -8.08
N GLU A 107 7.58 -5.86 -9.27
CA GLU A 107 8.00 -5.26 -10.54
C GLU A 107 7.71 -3.76 -10.59
N ILE A 108 6.52 -3.33 -10.15
CA ILE A 108 6.17 -1.90 -10.10
C ILE A 108 7.14 -1.13 -9.21
N PHE A 109 7.43 -1.66 -8.02
CA PHE A 109 8.42 -1.07 -7.09
C PHE A 109 9.80 -0.95 -7.75
N LEU A 110 10.24 -1.98 -8.47
CA LEU A 110 11.53 -1.97 -9.18
C LEU A 110 11.59 -0.95 -10.34
N THR A 111 10.45 -0.41 -10.80
CA THR A 111 10.40 0.68 -11.79
C THR A 111 10.59 2.08 -11.22
N LEU A 112 10.65 2.23 -9.89
CA LEU A 112 10.97 3.50 -9.24
C LEU A 112 12.46 3.82 -9.38
N ASP A 113 12.85 5.08 -9.19
CA ASP A 113 14.27 5.41 -9.15
C ASP A 113 14.95 4.88 -7.88
N SER A 114 16.29 4.79 -7.89
CA SER A 114 17.05 4.20 -6.79
C SER A 114 16.85 4.92 -5.45
N GLN A 115 16.63 6.24 -5.47
CA GLN A 115 16.41 7.02 -4.24
C GLN A 115 15.01 6.71 -3.67
N GLN A 116 13.99 6.66 -4.52
CA GLN A 116 12.64 6.27 -4.15
C GLN A 116 12.60 4.84 -3.60
N GLN A 117 13.27 3.89 -4.26
CA GLN A 117 13.37 2.51 -3.81
C GLN A 117 13.97 2.42 -2.40
N GLU A 118 15.04 3.17 -2.12
CA GLU A 118 15.68 3.19 -0.81
C GLU A 118 14.75 3.78 0.26
N ILE A 119 14.08 4.89 -0.02
CA ILE A 119 13.13 5.54 0.91
C ILE A 119 12.01 4.57 1.31
N ILE A 120 11.41 3.89 0.33
CA ILE A 120 10.34 2.92 0.58
C ILE A 120 10.87 1.70 1.35
N SER A 121 12.02 1.15 0.94
CA SER A 121 12.65 -0.01 1.59
C SER A 121 12.99 0.27 3.05
N GLN A 122 13.51 1.46 3.37
CA GLN A 122 13.79 1.86 4.74
C GLN A 122 12.52 1.92 5.59
N SER A 123 11.43 2.46 5.06
CA SER A 123 10.15 2.51 5.78
C SER A 123 9.58 1.11 6.03
N VAL A 124 9.56 0.24 5.02
CA VAL A 124 9.06 -1.13 5.19
C VAL A 124 9.95 -1.91 6.17
N ARG A 125 11.28 -1.81 6.06
CA ARG A 125 12.22 -2.44 7.00
C ARG A 125 12.00 -1.96 8.44
N LYS A 126 11.80 -0.66 8.65
CA LYS A 126 11.52 -0.10 9.98
C LYS A 126 10.25 -0.68 10.60
N ILE A 127 9.19 -0.82 9.81
CA ILE A 127 7.91 -1.39 10.26
C ILE A 127 8.08 -2.87 10.61
N ILE A 128 8.66 -3.66 9.70
CA ILE A 128 8.86 -5.09 9.93
C ILE A 128 9.73 -5.31 11.16
N ASN A 129 10.79 -4.52 11.34
CA ASN A 129 11.65 -4.62 12.52
C ASN A 129 10.96 -4.23 13.83
N SER A 130 9.89 -3.43 13.79
CA SER A 130 9.13 -3.00 14.97
C SER A 130 8.15 -4.06 15.50
N PHE A 131 7.83 -5.08 14.72
CA PHE A 131 6.94 -6.16 15.15
C PHE A 131 7.64 -7.13 16.11
N ASP A 132 6.85 -7.91 16.84
CA ASP A 132 7.34 -9.08 17.59
C ASP A 132 7.75 -10.22 16.64
N ASP A 133 8.53 -11.17 17.15
CA ASP A 133 9.09 -12.26 16.34
C ASP A 133 8.03 -13.14 15.69
N GLU A 134 6.87 -13.33 16.32
CA GLU A 134 5.79 -14.15 15.76
C GLU A 134 5.14 -13.45 14.57
N THR A 135 4.81 -12.17 14.72
CA THR A 135 4.26 -11.33 13.66
C THR A 135 5.23 -11.22 12.47
N LYS A 136 6.53 -11.02 12.73
CA LYS A 136 7.56 -11.01 11.67
C LYS A 136 7.59 -12.32 10.89
N ARG A 137 7.61 -13.46 11.57
CA ARG A 137 7.63 -14.79 10.91
C ARG A 137 6.43 -14.98 9.99
N ARG A 138 5.23 -14.57 10.44
CA ARG A 138 4.01 -14.64 9.61
C ARG A 138 4.13 -13.77 8.36
N LEU A 139 4.63 -12.54 8.49
CA LEU A 139 4.83 -11.64 7.37
C LEU A 139 5.85 -12.16 6.34
N LEU A 140 6.97 -12.71 6.82
CA LEU A 140 8.02 -13.25 5.93
C LEU A 140 7.55 -14.46 5.12
N VAL A 141 6.55 -15.20 5.57
CA VAL A 141 5.93 -16.28 4.77
C VAL A 141 5.10 -15.73 3.61
N ILE A 142 4.58 -14.51 3.72
CA ILE A 142 3.69 -13.90 2.72
C ILE A 142 4.47 -13.07 1.70
N ILE A 143 5.59 -12.44 2.11
CA ILE A 143 6.41 -11.60 1.25
C ILE A 143 7.28 -12.48 0.34
N PRO A 144 7.28 -12.29 -0.99
CA PRO A 144 8.13 -13.07 -1.89
C PRO A 144 9.63 -12.94 -1.55
N ASP A 145 10.39 -14.03 -1.65
CA ASP A 145 11.83 -14.07 -1.33
C ASP A 145 12.65 -12.97 -2.03
N ASN A 146 12.29 -12.66 -3.28
CA ASN A 146 12.96 -11.59 -4.03
C ASN A 146 12.73 -10.23 -3.37
N ALA A 147 11.52 -9.94 -2.91
CA ALA A 147 11.20 -8.70 -2.21
C ALA A 147 11.96 -8.61 -0.88
N GLN A 148 12.08 -9.73 -0.14
CA GLN A 148 12.86 -9.79 1.10
C GLN A 148 14.33 -9.40 0.85
N LYS A 149 14.96 -9.97 -0.19
CA LYS A 149 16.35 -9.66 -0.58
C LYS A 149 16.55 -8.17 -0.88
N TYR A 150 15.64 -7.56 -1.65
CA TYR A 150 15.71 -6.13 -1.97
C TYR A 150 15.55 -5.25 -0.73
N MET A 151 14.60 -5.60 0.13
CA MET A 151 14.34 -4.87 1.37
C MET A 151 15.37 -5.16 2.46
N LYS A 152 16.28 -6.13 2.25
CA LYS A 152 17.29 -6.61 3.23
C LYS A 152 16.65 -6.95 4.57
N ILE A 153 15.57 -7.71 4.52
CA ILE A 153 14.81 -8.26 5.66
C ILE A 153 14.86 -9.77 5.65
#